data_AF-A0A2D6MGY0-F1
#
_entry.id   AF-A0A2D6MGY0-F1
#
_cell.length_a   1.000
_cell.length_b   1.000
_cell.length_c   1.000
_cell.angle_alpha   90.00
_cell.angle_beta   90.00
_cell.angle_gamma   90.00
#
_symmetry.space_group_name_H-M   'P 1'
#
loop_
_entity.id
_entity.type
_entity.pdbx_description
1 polymer ?
#
loop_
_entity_poly.entity_id
_entity_poly.type
_entity_poly.pdbx_seq_one_letter_code
_entity_poly.pdbx_strand_id
1 'polypeptide(L)' 'MNTGDLVRWSWYLSTDWATTHFTGIIVDSSVFNTSFHTSGTETIRVFDVLDDTGQVVRVRADEQSLEVIT' A
#
# COMPACT_ATOMS: atom_id res chain seq x y z
N MET A 1 6.27 6.92 6.71
CA MET A 1 5.40 6.99 5.51
C MET A 1 4.39 8.10 5.72
N ASN A 2 4.59 9.18 5.00
CA ASN A 2 3.80 10.41 4.97
C ASN A 2 3.50 10.78 3.52
N THR A 3 2.52 11.66 3.32
CA THR A 3 2.29 12.30 2.02
C THR A 3 3.57 12.96 1.51
N GLY A 4 3.91 12.67 0.25
CA GLY A 4 5.14 13.11 -0.40
C GLY A 4 6.29 12.10 -0.37
N ASP A 5 6.21 11.05 0.47
CA ASP A 5 7.22 9.99 0.47
C ASP A 5 7.10 9.15 -0.82
N LEU A 6 8.24 8.87 -1.46
CA LEU A 6 8.34 7.88 -2.53
C LEU A 6 8.41 6.48 -1.90
N VAL A 7 7.56 5.57 -2.36
CA VAL A 7 7.47 4.21 -1.83
C VAL A 7 7.64 3.16 -2.91
N ARG A 8 8.08 1.98 -2.50
CA ARG A 8 8.12 0.75 -3.30
C ARG A 8 7.28 -0.32 -2.60
N TRP A 9 6.53 -1.11 -3.37
CA TRP A 9 5.82 -2.29 -2.86
C TRP A 9 5.72 -3.37 -3.95
N SER A 10 5.27 -4.56 -3.59
CA SER A 10 4.93 -5.64 -4.52
C SER A 10 3.55 -6.19 -4.23
N TRP A 11 2.87 -6.72 -5.26
CA TRP A 11 1.64 -7.50 -5.07
C TRP A 11 1.99 -8.97 -5.05
N TYR A 12 1.84 -9.62 -3.90
CA TYR A 12 2.02 -11.05 -3.78
C TYR A 12 0.89 -11.79 -4.53
N LEU A 13 1.20 -12.27 -5.74
CA LEU A 13 0.28 -13.09 -6.55
C LEU A 13 0.71 -14.57 -6.62
N SER A 14 1.46 -15.08 -5.63
CA SER A 14 2.01 -16.44 -5.63
C SER A 14 3.00 -16.74 -6.77
N THR A 15 3.45 -15.71 -7.50
CA THR A 15 4.58 -15.75 -8.43
C THR A 15 5.78 -15.03 -7.81
N ASP A 16 6.97 -15.49 -8.17
CA ASP A 16 8.28 -15.14 -7.62
C ASP A 16 8.41 -13.65 -7.21
N TRP A 17 8.83 -13.39 -5.96
CA TRP A 17 8.96 -12.05 -5.35
C TRP A 17 9.83 -11.09 -6.17
N ALA A 18 10.67 -11.62 -7.05
CA ALA A 18 11.65 -10.87 -7.81
C ALA A 18 11.09 -9.99 -8.93
N THR A 19 9.86 -10.22 -9.42
CA THR A 19 9.49 -9.73 -10.78
C THR A 19 8.51 -8.57 -10.88
N THR A 20 7.75 -8.20 -9.85
CA THR A 20 6.82 -7.05 -9.97
C THR A 20 6.93 -6.13 -8.77
N HIS A 21 7.78 -5.12 -8.90
CA HIS A 21 7.88 -4.01 -7.96
C HIS A 21 7.18 -2.80 -8.56
N PHE A 22 6.33 -2.18 -7.77
CA PHE A 22 5.68 -0.92 -8.09
C PHE A 22 6.34 0.20 -7.30
N THR A 23 6.37 1.39 -7.88
CA THR A 23 6.84 2.60 -7.21
C THR A 23 5.81 3.70 -7.38
N GLY A 24 5.78 4.62 -6.43
CA GLY A 24 4.86 5.75 -6.49
C GLY A 24 4.99 6.68 -5.29
N ILE A 25 4.34 7.83 -5.36
CA ILE A 25 4.38 8.85 -4.30
C ILE A 25 3.09 8.79 -3.51
N ILE A 26 3.18 8.78 -2.17
CA ILE A 26 2.00 8.87 -1.32
C ILE A 26 1.37 10.27 -1.51
N VAL A 27 0.11 10.31 -1.93
CA VAL A 27 -0.65 11.55 -2.12
C VAL A 27 -1.67 11.79 -1.01
N ASP A 28 -2.17 10.72 -0.38
CA ASP A 28 -3.08 10.81 0.77
C ASP A 28 -2.99 9.56 1.66
N SER A 29 -3.55 9.62 2.86
CA SER A 29 -3.71 8.47 3.74
C SER A 29 -5.04 8.50 4.48
N SER A 30 -5.72 7.36 4.51
CA SER A 30 -7.00 7.18 5.20
C SER A 30 -6.98 5.96 6.11
N VAL A 31 -7.88 5.94 7.08
CA VAL A 31 -8.02 4.84 8.04
C VAL A 31 -9.36 4.16 7.79
N PHE A 32 -9.32 2.85 7.54
CA PHE A 32 -10.50 2.02 7.30
C PHE A 32 -10.73 1.07 8.47
N ASN A 33 -11.99 0.96 8.87
CA ASN A 33 -12.43 -0.08 9.79
C ASN A 33 -13.04 -1.21 8.97
N THR A 34 -12.38 -2.37 8.95
CA THR A 34 -12.90 -3.56 8.32
C THR A 34 -13.54 -4.45 9.38
N SER A 35 -14.85 -4.67 9.24
CA SER A 35 -15.58 -5.58 10.10
C SER A 35 -15.50 -6.99 9.52
N PHE A 36 -14.68 -7.85 10.11
CA PHE A 36 -14.64 -9.27 9.75
C PHE A 36 -15.73 -10.03 10.52
N HIS A 37 -16.50 -10.85 9.81
CA HIS A 37 -17.74 -11.47 10.30
C HIS A 37 -17.56 -12.44 11.49
N THR A 38 -16.31 -12.76 11.87
CA THR A 38 -15.96 -13.73 12.92
C THR A 38 -14.96 -13.24 13.97
N SER A 39 -14.27 -12.11 13.77
CA SER A 39 -13.05 -11.80 14.56
C SER A 39 -12.86 -10.31 14.91
N GLY A 40 -13.94 -9.56 15.11
CA GLY A 40 -13.87 -8.15 15.53
C GLY A 40 -13.61 -7.17 14.39
N THR A 41 -13.47 -5.89 14.75
CA THR A 41 -13.17 -4.80 13.81
C THR A 41 -11.66 -4.60 13.74
N GLU A 42 -11.10 -4.70 12.54
CA GLU A 42 -9.69 -4.40 12.28
C GLU A 42 -9.58 -3.00 11.68
N THR A 43 -8.80 -2.14 12.34
CA THR A 43 -8.49 -0.79 11.84
C THR A 43 -7.19 -0.82 11.05
N ILE A 44 -7.27 -0.53 9.74
CA ILE A 44 -6.13 -0.56 8.81
C ILE A 44 -5.92 0.83 8.24
N ARG A 45 -4.66 1.29 8.21
CA ARG A 45 -4.27 2.50 7.48
C ARG A 45 -4.01 2.14 6.01
N VAL A 46 -4.51 2.95 5.09
CA VAL A 46 -4.34 2.79 3.65
C VAL A 46 -3.77 4.07 3.07
N PHE A 47 -2.78 3.94 2.21
CA PHE A 47 -2.18 5.03 1.44
C PHE A 47 -2.79 5.08 0.05
N ASP A 48 -3.19 6.27 -0.40
CA ASP A 48 -3.40 6.53 -1.82
C ASP A 48 -2.05 6.92 -2.41
N VAL A 49 -1.57 6.13 -3.37
CA VAL A 49 -0.25 6.26 -3.99
C VAL A 49 -0.43 6.57 -5.46
N LEU A 50 0.19 7.64 -5.94
CA LEU A 50 0.26 7.98 -7.36
C LEU A 50 1.42 7.20 -7.99
N ASP A 51 1.10 6.26 -8.88
CA ASP A 51 2.08 5.44 -9.59
C ASP A 51 2.68 6.15 -10.81
N ASP A 52 3.66 5.49 -11.45
CA ASP A 52 4.37 5.99 -12.64
C ASP A 52 3.50 6.03 -13.90
N THR A 53 2.32 5.39 -13.88
CA THR A 53 1.32 5.47 -14.96
C THR A 53 0.37 6.66 -14.79
N GLY A 54 0.47 7.40 -13.67
CA GLY A 54 -0.41 8.51 -13.32
C GLY A 54 -1.73 8.06 -12.71
N GLN A 55 -1.84 6.81 -12.26
CA GLN A 55 -3.01 6.28 -11.57
C GLN A 55 -2.82 6.35 -10.06
N VAL A 56 -3.92 6.57 -9.34
CA VAL A 56 -3.94 6.49 -7.88
C VAL A 56 -4.36 5.08 -7.48
N VAL A 57 -3.48 4.39 -6.79
CA VAL A 57 -3.68 3.04 -6.28
C VAL A 57 -3.70 3.04 -4.75
N ARG A 58 -4.46 2.12 -4.16
CA ARG A 58 -4.56 1.99 -2.70
C ARG A 58 -3.66 0.88 -2.20
N VAL A 59 -2.76 1.23 -1.30
CA VAL A 59 -1.81 0.29 -0.69
C VAL A 59 -2.01 0.30 0.83
N ARG A 60 -2.17 -0.88 1.43
CA ARG A 60 -2.30 -0.98 2.89
C ARG A 60 -0.95 -0.65 3.53
N ALA A 61 -0.98 0.06 4.65
CA ALA A 61 0.22 0.42 5.39
C ALA A 61 0.92 -0.78 6.05
N ASP A 62 0.20 -1.89 6.22
CA ASP A 62 0.70 -3.17 6.74
C ASP A 62 1.06 -4.17 5.63
N GLU A 63 1.08 -3.74 4.36
CA GLU A 63 1.60 -4.54 3.26
C GLU A 63 3.08 -4.86 3.50
N GLN A 64 3.42 -6.15 3.55
CA GLN A 64 4.72 -6.61 4.03
C GLN A 64 5.90 -6.11 3.18
N SER A 65 5.66 -5.89 1.88
CA SER A 65 6.65 -5.42 0.92
C SER A 65 6.79 -3.89 0.85
N LEU A 66 5.92 -3.14 1.54
CA LEU A 66 5.88 -1.69 1.44
C LEU A 66 7.05 -1.06 2.19
N GLU A 67 7.83 -0.25 1.49
CA GLU A 67 8.96 0.49 2.06
C GLU A 67 9.10 1.88 1.44
N VAL A 68 9.74 2.80 2.18
CA VAL A 68 10.09 4.13 1.69
C VAL A 68 11.41 4.05 0.93
N ILE A 69 11.46 4.68 -0.24
CA ILE A 69 12.69 4.86 -1.01
C ILE A 69 13.37 6.13 -0.52
N THR A 70 14.47 5.98 0.22
CA THR A 70 15.34 7.08 0.72
C THR A 70 16.38 7.53 -0.29
#